data_AF-A0A8C9PS86-F1
#
_entry.id   AF-A0A8C9PS86-F1
#
_cell.length_a   1.000
_cell.length_b   1.000
_cell.length_c   1.000
_cell.angle_alpha   90.00
_cell.angle_beta   90.00
_cell.angle_gamma   90.00
#
_symmetry.space_group_name_H-M   'P 1'
#
loop_
_entity.id
_entity.type
_entity.pdbx_description
1 polymer ?
#
loop_
_entity_poly.entity_id
_entity_poly.type
_entity_poly.pdbx_seq_one_letter_code
_entity_poly.pdbx_strand_id
1 'polypeptide(L)'
;EMDSQSRWQQINQLEWMVQLCGASVVKEISSLTLDTGAQPVVVIQPDAWTEDNGFHAIEQMCKAPVVTREWVLDSVALYQCQELDTYLIPQISPSHC
;
A
#
# COMPACT_ATOMS: atom_id res chain seq x y z
N GLU A 1 -12.90 20.26 -2.21
CA GLU A 1 -13.85 19.18 -1.89
C GLU A 1 -14.10 18.18 -3.03
N MET A 2 -14.06 18.57 -4.31
CA MET A 2 -14.30 17.64 -5.44
C MET A 2 -13.20 16.57 -5.64
N ASP A 3 -11.99 16.82 -5.12
CA ASP A 3 -10.84 15.92 -5.25
C ASP A 3 -10.89 14.74 -4.26
N SER A 4 -11.37 14.98 -3.04
CA SER A 4 -11.45 13.98 -1.97
C SER A 4 -12.48 12.88 -2.29
N GLN A 5 -13.64 13.23 -2.86
CA GLN A 5 -14.68 12.26 -3.26
C GLN A 5 -14.18 11.33 -4.38
N SER A 6 -13.43 11.89 -5.33
CA SER A 6 -12.86 11.14 -6.46
C SER A 6 -11.72 10.21 -6.00
N ARG A 7 -10.91 10.67 -5.04
CA ARG A 7 -9.85 9.86 -4.43
C ARG A 7 -10.38 8.65 -3.64
N TRP A 8 -11.45 8.82 -2.85
CA TRP A 8 -12.06 7.70 -2.14
C TRP A 8 -12.68 6.65 -3.07
N GLN A 9 -13.25 7.07 -4.21
CA GLN A 9 -13.74 6.14 -5.22
C GLN A 9 -12.62 5.28 -5.82
N GLN A 10 -11.45 5.87 -6.10
CA GLN A 10 -10.31 5.12 -6.64
C GLN A 10 -9.75 4.08 -5.65
N ILE A 11 -9.72 4.40 -4.35
CA ILE A 11 -9.28 3.46 -3.32
C ILE A 11 -10.25 2.27 -3.21
N ASN A 12 -11.56 2.54 -3.19
CA ASN A 12 -12.58 1.49 -3.15
C ASN A 12 -12.48 0.52 -4.34
N GLN A 13 -12.16 1.02 -5.54
CA GLN A 13 -11.97 0.17 -6.72
C GLN A 13 -10.73 -0.73 -6.57
N LEU A 14 -9.63 -0.19 -6.04
CA LEU A 14 -8.42 -0.96 -5.79
C LEU A 14 -8.64 -2.07 -4.76
N GLU A 15 -9.31 -1.75 -3.65
CA GLU A 15 -9.71 -2.71 -2.63
C GLU A 15 -10.52 -3.86 -3.24
N TRP A 16 -11.47 -3.53 -4.13
CA TRP A 16 -12.25 -4.53 -4.84
C TRP A 16 -11.42 -5.41 -5.77
N MET A 17 -10.48 -4.83 -6.53
CA MET A 17 -9.63 -5.58 -7.46
C MET A 17 -8.79 -6.64 -6.74
N VAL A 18 -8.19 -6.29 -5.59
CA VAL A 18 -7.36 -7.24 -4.83
C VAL A 18 -8.20 -8.33 -4.15
N GLN A 19 -9.43 -8.00 -3.69
CA GLN A 19 -10.36 -9.00 -3.15
C GLN A 19 -10.76 -10.03 -4.21
N LEU A 20 -11.03 -9.60 -5.44
CA LEU A 20 -11.33 -10.51 -6.55
C LEU A 20 -10.16 -11.43 -6.91
N CYS A 21 -8.92 -11.01 -6.64
CA CYS A 21 -7.72 -11.82 -6.82
C CYS A 21 -7.42 -12.76 -5.63
N GLY A 22 -8.27 -12.75 -4.58
CA GLY A 22 -8.10 -13.60 -3.40
C GLY A 22 -7.23 -12.99 -2.29
N ALA A 23 -6.86 -11.71 -2.40
CA ALA A 23 -6.18 -11.00 -1.32
C ALA A 23 -7.17 -10.48 -0.28
N SER A 24 -6.73 -10.46 0.98
CA SER A 24 -7.51 -9.86 2.07
C SER A 24 -7.19 -8.38 2.20
N VAL A 25 -8.21 -7.52 2.16
CA VAL A 25 -8.06 -6.08 2.36
C VAL A 25 -8.19 -5.77 3.84
N VAL A 26 -7.17 -5.12 4.38
CA VAL A 26 -7.16 -4.64 5.76
C VAL A 26 -7.21 -3.11 5.76
N LYS A 27 -8.23 -2.56 6.40
CA LYS A 27 -8.47 -1.10 6.46
C LYS A 27 -7.62 -0.37 7.50
N GLU A 28 -7.10 -1.11 8.48
CA GLU A 28 -6.28 -0.56 9.55
C GLU A 28 -5.01 -1.37 9.77
N ILE A 29 -3.87 -0.69 9.84
CA ILE A 29 -2.56 -1.33 10.11
C ILE A 29 -2.55 -2.01 11.49
N SER A 30 -3.34 -1.54 12.44
CA SER A 30 -3.52 -2.17 13.75
C SER A 30 -4.21 -3.54 13.68
N SER A 31 -4.96 -3.82 12.60
CA SER A 31 -5.64 -5.09 12.35
C SER A 31 -4.80 -6.05 11.50
N LEU A 32 -3.60 -5.64 11.07
CA LEU A 32 -2.67 -6.51 10.36
C LEU A 32 -2.06 -7.48 11.37
N THR A 33 -2.66 -8.67 11.45
CA THR A 33 -2.12 -9.78 12.23
C THR A 33 -0.85 -10.27 11.52
N LEU A 34 0.32 -9.91 12.05
CA LEU A 34 1.62 -10.42 11.60
C LEU A 34 1.83 -11.88 12.06
N ASP A 35 0.79 -12.70 12.01
CA ASP A 35 0.80 -14.06 12.57
C ASP A 35 1.13 -15.09 11.48
N THR A 36 2.38 -15.53 11.52
CA THR A 36 2.88 -16.87 11.16
C THR A 36 2.43 -17.51 9.83
N GLY A 37 2.39 -16.75 8.74
CA GLY A 37 2.32 -17.36 7.40
C GLY A 37 1.85 -16.46 6.25
N ALA A 38 1.14 -15.37 6.55
CA ALA A 38 0.79 -14.37 5.55
C ALA A 38 1.92 -13.35 5.40
N GLN A 39 2.25 -12.97 4.17
CA GLN A 39 3.18 -11.89 3.90
C GLN A 39 2.38 -10.58 3.78
N PRO A 40 2.33 -9.74 4.83
CA PRO A 40 1.60 -8.49 4.77
C PRO A 40 2.25 -7.56 3.77
N VAL A 41 1.45 -6.88 2.96
CA VAL A 41 1.90 -5.85 2.03
C VAL A 41 1.01 -4.64 2.25
N VAL A 42 1.63 -3.48 2.47
CA VAL A 42 0.91 -2.22 2.67
C VAL A 42 0.95 -1.46 1.37
N VAL A 43 -0.22 -1.22 0.78
CA VAL A 43 -0.35 -0.45 -0.45
C VAL A 43 -0.74 0.97 -0.09
N ILE A 44 0.07 1.96 -0.46
CA ILE A 44 -0.26 3.37 -0.27
C ILE A 44 -0.24 4.13 -1.59
N GLN A 45 -0.91 5.27 -1.59
CA GLN A 45 -0.89 6.21 -2.70
C GLN A 45 -0.19 7.49 -2.23
N PRO A 46 1.09 7.72 -2.57
CA PRO A 46 1.85 8.88 -2.08
C PRO A 46 1.20 10.21 -2.49
N ASP A 47 0.58 10.26 -3.67
CA ASP A 47 -0.18 11.41 -4.19
C ASP A 47 -1.37 11.82 -3.29
N ALA A 48 -1.83 10.89 -2.44
CA ALA A 48 -2.91 11.14 -1.49
C ALA A 48 -2.41 11.80 -0.18
N TRP A 49 -1.12 11.78 0.10
CA TRP A 49 -0.58 12.30 1.36
C TRP A 49 -0.06 13.72 1.14
N THR A 50 -0.71 14.69 1.78
CA THR A 50 -0.25 16.09 1.78
C THR A 50 0.87 16.34 2.79
N GLU A 51 1.12 15.40 3.72
CA GLU A 51 2.21 15.45 4.69
C GLU A 51 3.10 14.22 4.55
N ASP A 52 4.35 14.47 4.17
CA ASP A 52 5.43 13.50 3.91
C ASP A 52 5.72 12.57 5.11
N ASN A 53 5.36 12.97 6.34
CA ASN A 53 5.70 12.21 7.54
C ASN A 53 4.81 11.01 7.83
N GLY A 54 3.67 10.93 7.16
CA GLY A 54 2.65 10.00 7.57
C GLY A 54 2.85 8.56 7.07
N PHE A 55 3.49 8.38 5.91
CA PHE A 55 3.81 7.04 5.40
C PHE A 55 4.98 6.40 6.18
N HIS A 56 5.95 7.19 6.65
CA HIS A 56 7.04 6.72 7.51
C HIS A 56 6.53 6.14 8.83
N ALA A 57 5.44 6.69 9.39
CA ALA A 57 4.86 6.17 10.63
C ALA A 57 4.23 4.78 10.42
N ILE A 58 3.62 4.54 9.26
CA ILE A 58 3.00 3.25 8.92
C ILE A 58 4.07 2.15 8.84
N GLU A 59 5.19 2.45 8.19
CA GLU A 59 6.29 1.48 8.09
C GLU A 59 6.96 1.23 9.44
N GLN A 60 7.11 2.25 10.29
CA GLN A 60 7.64 2.04 11.65
C GLN A 60 6.69 1.19 12.51
N MET A 61 5.38 1.34 12.33
CA MET A 61 4.38 0.55 13.04
C MET A 61 4.26 -0.88 12.53
N CYS A 62 4.52 -1.11 11.23
CA CYS A 62 4.39 -2.41 10.60
C CYS A 62 5.65 -2.73 9.80
N LYS A 63 6.38 -3.80 10.18
CA LYS A 63 7.56 -4.32 9.45
C LYS A 63 7.21 -4.95 8.09
N ALA A 64 6.13 -4.50 7.46
CA ALA A 64 5.65 -4.97 6.18
C ALA A 64 6.18 -4.06 5.07
N PRO A 65 6.49 -4.60 3.88
CA PRO A 65 6.84 -3.80 2.71
C PRO A 65 5.71 -2.84 2.35
N VAL A 66 6.07 -1.57 2.16
CA VAL A 66 5.18 -0.51 1.70
C VAL A 66 5.40 -0.27 0.21
N VAL A 67 4.36 -0.51 -0.59
CA VAL A 67 4.39 -0.36 -2.05
C VAL A 67 3.39 0.67 -2.54
N THR A 68 3.63 1.22 -3.73
CA THR A 68 2.66 2.10 -4.38
C THR A 68 1.46 1.33 -4.91
N ARG A 69 0.36 2.05 -5.19
CA ARG A 69 -0.82 1.54 -5.90
C ARG A 69 -0.47 0.84 -7.22
N GLU A 70 0.60 1.25 -7.89
CA GLU A 70 1.01 0.70 -9.19
C GLU A 70 1.30 -0.80 -9.10
N TRP A 71 1.91 -1.26 -8.01
CA TRP A 71 2.17 -2.69 -7.79
C TRP A 71 0.92 -3.55 -7.92
N VAL A 72 -0.20 -3.08 -7.34
CA VAL A 72 -1.50 -3.78 -7.44
C VAL A 72 -2.01 -3.76 -8.87
N LEU A 73 -1.94 -2.60 -9.52
CA LEU A 73 -2.45 -2.44 -10.88
C LEU A 73 -1.68 -3.33 -11.88
N ASP A 74 -0.36 -3.33 -11.81
CA ASP A 74 0.49 -4.20 -12.64
C ASP A 74 0.29 -5.68 -12.29
N SER A 75 0.19 -6.02 -10.99
CA SER A 75 -0.06 -7.41 -10.59
C SER A 75 -1.40 -7.95 -11.09
N VAL A 76 -2.44 -7.12 -11.07
CA VAL A 76 -3.77 -7.47 -11.59
C VAL A 76 -3.78 -7.50 -13.11
N ALA A 77 -3.15 -6.51 -13.76
CA ALA A 77 -3.11 -6.40 -15.23
C ALA A 77 -2.34 -7.57 -15.87
N LEU A 78 -1.25 -8.02 -15.24
CA LEU A 78 -0.45 -9.16 -15.69
C LEU A 78 -0.92 -10.49 -15.10
N TYR A 79 -1.90 -10.46 -14.19
CA TYR A 79 -2.38 -11.62 -13.43
C TYR A 79 -1.24 -12.42 -12.78
N GLN A 80 -0.20 -11.71 -12.34
CA GLN A 80 1.01 -12.26 -11.76
C GLN A 80 1.47 -11.34 -10.64
N CYS A 81 1.72 -11.89 -9.45
CA CYS A 81 2.27 -11.16 -8.32
C CYS A 81 3.62 -10.55 -8.72
N GLN A 82 3.68 -9.22 -8.85
CA GLN A 82 4.90 -8.52 -9.24
C GLN A 82 5.89 -8.46 -8.08
N GLU A 83 7.18 -8.31 -8.39
CA GLU A 83 8.20 -8.12 -7.37
C GLU A 83 7.99 -6.78 -6.67
N LEU A 84 7.86 -6.82 -5.34
CA LEU A 84 7.63 -5.64 -4.51
C LEU A 84 8.77 -4.62 -4.66
N ASP A 85 10.01 -5.08 -4.82
CA ASP A 85 11.24 -4.27 -4.87
C ASP A 85 11.19 -3.11 -5.88
N THR A 86 10.52 -3.32 -7.02
CA THR A 86 10.38 -2.29 -8.08
C THR A 86 9.39 -1.19 -7.71
N TYR A 87 8.45 -1.49 -6.81
CA TYR A 87 7.35 -0.60 -6.40
C TYR A 87 7.44 -0.19 -4.93
N LEU A 88 8.50 -0.62 -4.24
CA LEU A 88 8.80 -0.19 -2.89
C LEU A 88 8.96 1.32 -2.91
N ILE A 89 8.28 1.98 -1.99
CA ILE A 89 8.48 3.41 -1.81
C ILE A 89 9.87 3.56 -1.19
N PRO A 90 10.79 4.28 -1.86
CA PRO A 90 12.14 4.42 -1.38
C PRO A 90 12.08 5.03 0.01
N GLN A 91 12.56 4.28 1.00
CA GLN A 91 12.75 4.83 2.33
C GLN A 91 13.66 6.02 2.18
N ILE A 92 13.15 7.19 2.52
CA ILE A 92 14.01 8.29 2.86
C ILE A 92 14.58 7.91 4.23
N SER A 93 15.53 6.96 4.21
CA SER A 93 16.47 6.86 5.30
C SER A 93 17.02 8.27 5.44
N PRO A 94 16.90 8.94 6.60
CA PRO A 94 17.62 10.17 6.83
C PRO A 94 19.09 9.77 6.86
N SER A 95 19.69 9.63 5.68
CA SER A 95 21.12 9.58 5.48
C SER A 95 21.61 10.97 5.85
N HIS A 96 21.86 11.12 7.15
CA HIS A 96 23.10 11.62 7.69
C HIS A 96 23.66 12.84 6.93
N CYS A 97 23.27 14.04 7.36
CA CYS A 97 24.09 15.24 7.35
C CYS A 97 23.64 16.16 8.48
#